data_AF-A0A182T5D3-F1
#
_entry.id   AF-A0A182T5D3-F1
#
_cell.length_a   1.000
_cell.length_b   1.000
_cell.length_c   1.000
_cell.angle_alpha   90.00
_cell.angle_beta   90.00
_cell.angle_gamma   90.00
#
_symmetry.space_group_name_H-M   'P 1'
#
loop_
_entity.id
_entity.type
_entity.pdbx_description
1 polymer ?
#
loop_
_entity_poly.entity_id
_entity_poly.type
_entity_poly.pdbx_seq_one_letter_code
_entity_poly.pdbx_strand_id
1 'polypeptide(L)' 'MLRVPGTKWCGKGWSARNYVEMGGYSKADRCCRQHDLSCPFWILGFETKYNLFNWRVNTLMHCGCDER' A
#
# COMPACT_ATOMS: atom_id res chain seq x y z
N MET A 1 1.85 -11.79 8.62
CA MET A 1 1.90 -10.57 7.78
C MET A 1 1.19 -10.91 6.47
N LEU A 2 0.07 -10.24 6.17
CA LEU A 2 -0.74 -10.59 4.99
C LEU A 2 -0.16 -9.90 3.75
N ARG A 3 0.27 -10.70 2.78
CA ARG A 3 0.85 -10.27 1.51
C ARG A 3 0.43 -11.25 0.45
N VAL A 4 0.10 -10.75 -0.74
CA VAL A 4 -0.27 -11.61 -1.87
C VAL A 4 0.96 -12.44 -2.27
N PRO A 5 0.88 -13.78 -2.31
CA PRO A 5 1.98 -14.62 -2.74
C PRO A 5 2.48 -14.23 -4.13
N GLY A 6 3.79 -14.23 -4.34
CA GLY A 6 4.39 -13.83 -5.61
C GLY A 6 4.43 -12.32 -5.85
N THR A 7 4.17 -11.49 -4.83
CA THR A 7 4.30 -10.02 -4.87
C THR A 7 5.23 -9.51 -3.77
N LYS A 8 5.81 -8.33 -3.96
CA LYS A 8 6.74 -7.65 -3.02
C LYS A 8 6.18 -6.33 -2.50
N TRP A 9 5.07 -5.86 -3.04
CA TRP A 9 4.41 -4.59 -2.71
C TRP A 9 2.94 -4.78 -2.31
N CYS A 10 2.25 -5.80 -2.80
CA CYS A 10 0.83 -6.01 -2.48
C CYS A 10 0.62 -6.63 -1.08
N GLY A 11 0.41 -5.79 -0.06
CA GLY A 11 0.12 -6.22 1.30
C GLY A 11 0.30 -5.10 2.32
N LYS A 12 0.36 -5.44 3.61
CA LYS A 12 0.72 -4.45 4.64
C LYS A 12 2.20 -4.07 4.50
N GLY A 13 2.47 -2.91 3.91
CA GLY A 13 3.80 -2.43 3.56
C GLY A 13 4.50 -3.30 2.50
N TRP A 14 5.75 -2.98 2.18
CA TRP A 14 6.52 -3.71 1.16
C TRP A 14 7.61 -4.59 1.78
N SER A 15 7.94 -5.70 1.11
CA SER A 15 9.08 -6.57 1.44
C SER A 15 10.22 -6.42 0.44
N ALA A 16 10.03 -5.56 -0.57
CA ALA A 16 11.05 -5.16 -1.52
C ALA A 16 12.22 -4.46 -0.79
N ARG A 17 13.45 -4.87 -1.11
CA ARG A 17 14.68 -4.25 -0.62
C ARG A 17 15.01 -2.96 -1.35
N ASN A 18 14.52 -2.83 -2.58
CA ASN A 18 14.71 -1.65 -3.41
C ASN A 18 13.50 -1.44 -4.33
N TYR A 19 13.42 -0.24 -4.92
CA TYR A 19 12.29 0.17 -5.76
C TYR A 19 12.02 -0.76 -6.95
N VAL A 20 13.08 -1.33 -7.55
CA VAL A 20 12.98 -2.15 -8.78
C VAL A 20 12.67 -3.62 -8.50
N GLU A 21 12.79 -4.07 -7.25
CA GLU A 21 12.48 -5.45 -6.87
C GLU A 21 10.99 -5.71 -7.00
N MET A 22 10.65 -6.72 -7.81
CA MET A 22 9.28 -7.15 -8.08
C MET A 22 9.16 -8.65 -7.86
N GLY A 23 7.97 -9.10 -7.52
CA GLY A 23 7.60 -10.51 -7.47
C GLY A 23 7.26 -11.08 -8.85
N GLY A 24 6.87 -12.36 -8.86
CA GLY A 24 6.45 -13.07 -10.08
C GLY A 24 5.24 -12.45 -10.77
N TYR A 25 4.32 -11.85 -10.01
CA TYR A 25 3.20 -11.08 -10.55
C TYR A 25 3.55 -9.61 -10.76
N SER A 26 4.66 -9.36 -11.46
CA SER A 26 5.29 -8.03 -11.59
C SER A 26 4.34 -6.92 -12.08
N LYS A 27 3.37 -7.23 -12.95
CA LYS A 27 2.36 -6.25 -13.39
C LYS A 27 1.47 -5.77 -12.25
N ALA A 28 0.88 -6.70 -11.49
CA ALA A 28 0.05 -6.37 -10.34
C ALA A 28 0.87 -5.73 -9.22
N ASP A 29 2.08 -6.26 -8.99
CA ASP A 29 3.01 -5.77 -7.98
C ASP A 29 3.43 -4.31 -8.23
N ARG A 30 3.58 -3.93 -9.51
CA ARG A 30 3.82 -2.55 -9.92
C ARG A 30 2.66 -1.63 -9.58
N CYS A 31 1.41 -2.07 -9.73
CA CYS A 31 0.24 -1.28 -9.34
C CYS A 31 0.25 -1.04 -7.83
N CYS A 32 0.49 -2.07 -7.02
CA CYS A 32 0.60 -1.93 -5.56
C CYS A 32 1.75 -1.00 -5.15
N ARG A 33 2.91 -1.10 -5.80
CA ARG A 33 4.03 -0.17 -5.56
C ARG A 33 3.64 1.27 -5.84
N GLN A 34 2.97 1.51 -6.97
CA GLN A 34 2.54 2.85 -7.36
C GLN A 34 1.52 3.40 -6.37
N HIS A 35 0.54 2.58 -5.99
CA HIS A 35 -0.49 2.88 -5.01
C HIS A 35 0.11 3.31 -3.66
N ASP A 36 1.01 2.49 -3.10
CA ASP A 36 1.64 2.75 -1.80
C ASP A 36 2.55 3.99 -1.80
N LEU A 37 3.31 4.22 -2.88
CA LEU A 37 4.33 5.29 -2.93
C LEU A 37 3.83 6.63 -3.47
N SER A 38 2.72 6.64 -4.21
CA SER A 38 2.29 7.83 -4.96
C SER A 38 1.11 8.54 -4.34
N CYS A 39 0.45 7.94 -3.34
CA CYS A 39 -0.66 8.58 -2.69
C CYS A 39 -0.16 9.63 -1.68
N PRO A 40 -0.47 10.93 -1.86
CA PRO A 40 -0.01 11.98 -0.94
C PRO A 40 -0.80 11.99 0.38
N PHE A 41 -2.00 11.40 0.40
CA PHE A 41 -2.90 11.41 1.55
C PHE A 41 -3.19 9.98 2.01
N TRP A 42 -2.71 9.65 3.21
CA TRP A 42 -2.90 8.35 3.82
C TRP A 42 -2.92 8.46 5.35
N ILE A 43 -3.58 7.48 5.98
CA ILE A 43 -3.71 7.35 7.43
C ILE A 43 -3.35 5.91 7.82
N LEU A 44 -2.30 5.71 8.64
CA LEU A 44 -1.94 4.37 9.14
C LEU A 44 -3.05 3.78 10.00
N GLY A 45 -2.99 2.46 10.21
CA GLY A 45 -3.93 1.80 11.11
C GLY A 45 -3.79 2.35 12.53
N PHE A 46 -4.92 2.70 13.14
CA PHE A 46 -5.00 3.33 14.47
C PHE A 46 -4.29 4.69 14.59
N GLU A 47 -4.08 5.39 13.48
CA GLU A 47 -3.57 6.77 13.47
C GLU A 47 -4.74 7.78 13.34
N THR A 48 -4.56 8.96 13.95
CA THR A 48 -5.41 10.14 13.68
C THR A 48 -4.69 11.06 12.71
N LYS A 49 -5.32 11.39 11.59
CA LYS A 49 -4.81 12.37 10.62
C LYS A 49 -5.98 13.05 9.93
N TYR A 50 -5.82 14.30 9.50
CA TYR A 50 -6.89 15.08 8.85
C TYR A 50 -8.18 15.14 9.68
N ASN A 51 -8.08 15.15 11.01
CA ASN A 51 -9.20 15.08 11.96
C ASN A 51 -10.06 13.80 11.83
N LEU A 52 -9.51 12.73 11.25
CA LEU A 52 -10.14 11.42 11.12
C LEU A 52 -9.28 10.38 11.85
N PHE A 53 -9.92 9.46 12.57
CA PHE A 53 -9.25 8.31 13.19
C PHE A 53 -9.51 7.03 12.39
N ASN A 54 -8.43 6.35 12.01
CA ASN A 54 -8.53 5.08 11.29
C ASN A 54 -8.69 3.91 12.27
N TRP A 55 -9.92 3.44 12.45
CA TRP A 55 -10.24 2.27 13.28
C TRP A 55 -9.75 0.92 12.71
N ARG A 56 -9.23 0.89 11.48
CA ARG A 56 -8.78 -0.33 10.82
C ARG A 56 -7.31 -0.63 11.14
N VAL A 57 -6.92 -1.89 11.02
CA VAL A 57 -5.52 -2.34 11.17
C VAL A 57 -4.64 -2.01 9.96
N ASN A 58 -5.26 -1.76 8.80
CA ASN A 58 -4.60 -1.42 7.54
C ASN A 58 -4.57 0.09 7.32
N THR A 59 -3.62 0.53 6.50
CA THR A 59 -3.54 1.91 6.04
C THR A 59 -4.76 2.23 5.18
N LEU A 60 -5.36 3.39 5.41
CA LEU A 60 -6.34 4.00 4.51
C LEU A 60 -5.61 4.96 3.58
N MET A 61 -5.91 4.87 2.29
CA MET A 61 -5.44 5.80 1.26
C MET A 61 -6.61 6.69 0.83
N HIS A 62 -6.32 7.79 0.15
CA HIS A 62 -7.36 8.62 -0.45
C HIS A 62 -8.05 7.88 -1.61
N CYS A 63 -9.38 8.01 -1.75
CA CYS A 63 -10.15 7.27 -2.75
C CYS A 63 -9.60 7.42 -4.17
N GLY A 64 -9.18 8.62 -4.56
CA GLY A 64 -8.56 8.85 -5.88
C GLY A 64 -7.24 8.11 -6.14
N CYS A 65 -6.60 7.56 -5.09
CA CYS A 65 -5.46 6.65 -5.21
C CYS A 65 -5.90 5.20 -5.33
N ASP A 66 -7.00 4.81 -4.67
CA ASP A 66 -7.54 3.44 -4.67
C ASP A 66 -8.32 3.12 -5.95
N GLU A 67 -8.99 4.10 -6.55
CA GLU A 67 -9.84 3.94 -7.75
C GLU A 67 -9.06 3.92 -9.08
N ARG A 68 -7.72 3.94 -9.03
CA ARG A 68 -6.84 4.14 -10.18
C ARG A 68 -6.14 2.86 -10.62
#